data_AF-A0A800MCA5-F1
#
_entry.id   AF-A0A800MCA5-F1
#
_cell.length_a   1.000
_cell.length_b   1.000
_cell.length_c   1.000
_cell.angle_alpha   90.00
_cell.angle_beta   90.00
_cell.angle_gamma   90.00
#
_symmetry.space_group_name_H-M   'P 1'
#
loop_
_entity.id
_entity.type
_entity.pdbx_description
1 polymer ?
#
loop_
_entity_poly.entity_id
_entity_poly.type
_entity_poly.pdbx_seq_one_letter_code
_entity_poly.pdbx_strand_id
1 'polypeptide(L)'
;MAFQGDLTHVATFMLAPERWGSPQHFHELQFTKSHHELTHGQDNEGVKKFLVQVDRFYMELFAEVLEQMDAISEGAGTLLDHSMVTLGSGLGDGKDHTMNELPIIVAGSANGRIKTGRVLNCPENTPLANLWLSQAKLMGTGMKQFANSTGPLNGLLV
;
A
#
# COMPACT_ATOMS: atom_id res chain seq x y z
N MET A 1 14.51 10.81 7.13
CA MET A 1 14.73 12.00 7.99
C MET A 1 13.66 12.19 9.05
N ALA A 2 12.37 12.40 8.73
CA ALA A 2 11.36 12.70 9.75
C ALA A 2 11.09 11.53 10.73
N PHE A 3 10.92 10.30 10.23
CA PHE A 3 10.76 9.10 11.07
C PHE A 3 12.02 8.81 11.90
N GLN A 4 13.19 8.79 11.26
CA GLN A 4 14.47 8.55 11.92
C GLN A 4 14.80 9.58 13.02
N GLY A 5 14.40 10.83 12.84
CA GLY A 5 14.60 11.90 13.82
C GLY A 5 13.51 12.01 14.87
N ASP A 6 12.57 11.05 14.92
CA ASP A 6 11.44 11.02 15.85
C ASP A 6 10.54 12.27 15.76
N LEU A 7 10.44 12.89 14.58
CA LEU A 7 9.67 14.12 14.37
C LEU A 7 8.19 13.85 14.07
N THR A 8 7.87 12.66 13.56
CA THR A 8 6.50 12.17 13.34
C THR A 8 6.47 10.65 13.37
N HIS A 9 5.34 10.08 13.80
CA HIS A 9 5.08 8.63 13.80
C HIS A 9 4.07 8.20 12.74
N VAL A 10 3.49 9.15 12.00
CA VAL A 10 2.47 8.87 10.99
C VAL A 10 2.71 9.73 9.74
N ALA A 11 2.61 9.12 8.57
CA ALA A 11 2.52 9.82 7.30
C ALA A 11 1.59 9.07 6.33
N THR A 12 0.87 9.82 5.51
CA THR A 12 0.05 9.30 4.41
C THR A 12 0.35 10.11 3.17
N PHE A 13 0.60 9.45 2.04
CA PHE A 13 0.88 10.11 0.77
C PHE A 13 0.07 9.47 -0.36
N MET A 14 -0.53 10.31 -1.21
CA MET A 14 -1.18 9.88 -2.44
C MET A 14 -0.15 9.95 -3.58
N LEU A 15 0.30 8.79 -4.06
CA LEU A 15 1.35 8.69 -5.10
C LEU A 15 0.88 9.26 -6.45
N ALA A 16 -0.39 9.06 -6.79
CA ALA A 16 -0.98 9.60 -8.00
C ALA A 16 -2.50 9.81 -7.80
N PRO A 17 -3.09 10.92 -8.29
CA PRO A 17 -4.52 11.14 -8.23
C PRO A 17 -5.26 10.25 -9.24
N GLU A 18 -6.27 9.52 -8.78
CA GLU A 18 -7.03 8.58 -9.61
C GLU A 18 -7.82 9.26 -10.73
N ARG A 19 -8.30 10.50 -10.55
CA ARG A 19 -9.20 11.18 -11.50
C ARG A 19 -8.51 12.07 -12.54
N TRP A 20 -7.18 12.07 -12.59
CA TRP A 20 -6.45 13.08 -13.37
C TRP A 20 -5.90 12.51 -14.69
N GLY A 21 -6.50 12.92 -15.81
CA GLY A 21 -6.07 12.51 -17.15
C GLY A 21 -4.81 13.22 -17.68
N SER A 22 -4.22 14.16 -16.94
CA SER A 22 -3.00 14.83 -17.39
C SER A 22 -1.82 13.86 -17.40
N PRO A 23 -1.12 13.72 -18.55
CA PRO A 23 0.07 12.89 -18.61
C PRO A 23 1.14 13.35 -17.63
N GLN A 24 1.75 12.40 -16.94
CA GLN A 24 2.94 12.60 -16.13
C GLN A 24 4.16 12.13 -16.92
N HIS A 25 5.27 12.83 -16.75
CA HIS A 25 6.55 12.35 -17.26
C HIS A 25 7.20 11.46 -16.20
N PHE A 26 7.34 10.17 -16.52
CA PHE A 26 8.07 9.22 -15.71
C PHE A 26 9.54 9.31 -16.10
N HIS A 27 10.32 10.09 -15.34
CA HIS A 27 11.70 10.41 -15.67
C HIS A 27 12.56 9.15 -15.80
N GLU A 28 12.43 8.20 -14.88
CA GLU A 28 13.19 6.95 -14.86
C GLU A 28 12.80 6.01 -16.01
N LEU A 29 11.54 6.10 -16.46
CA LEU A 29 11.01 5.28 -17.56
C LEU A 29 11.12 5.97 -18.94
N GLN A 30 11.54 7.23 -18.98
CA GLN A 30 11.76 8.03 -20.19
C GLN A 30 10.53 8.12 -21.12
N PHE A 31 9.33 8.19 -20.54
CA PHE A 31 8.10 8.44 -21.29
C PHE A 31 7.12 9.36 -20.56
N THR A 32 6.25 9.99 -21.34
CA THR A 32 5.13 10.80 -20.83
C THR A 32 3.81 10.11 -21.14
N LYS A 33 3.06 9.71 -20.11
CA LYS A 33 1.76 9.03 -20.23
C LYS A 33 0.85 9.41 -19.06
N SER A 34 -0.45 9.35 -19.29
CA SER A 34 -1.43 9.39 -18.20
C SER A 34 -1.57 7.96 -17.66
N HIS A 35 -1.17 7.73 -16.41
CA HIS A 35 -1.32 6.43 -15.77
C HIS A 35 -2.79 6.01 -15.73
N HIS A 36 -3.69 6.93 -15.40
CA HIS A 36 -5.13 6.71 -15.41
C HIS A 36 -5.65 6.24 -16.78
N GLU A 37 -5.26 6.90 -17.87
CA GLU A 37 -5.69 6.49 -19.22
C GLU A 37 -5.14 5.10 -19.58
N LEU A 38 -3.92 4.77 -19.13
CA LEU A 38 -3.35 3.45 -19.36
C LEU A 38 -4.18 2.36 -18.66
N THR A 39 -4.67 2.60 -17.43
CA THR A 39 -5.43 1.57 -16.68
C THR A 39 -6.76 1.22 -17.35
N HIS A 40 -7.39 2.15 -18.06
CA HIS A 40 -8.59 1.87 -18.89
C HIS A 40 -8.28 1.04 -20.14
N GLY A 41 -7.03 1.07 -20.61
CA GLY A 41 -6.60 0.41 -21.84
C GLY A 41 -6.02 -1.00 -21.64
N GLN A 42 -6.21 -1.62 -20.48
CA GLN A 42 -5.51 -2.85 -20.10
C GLN A 42 -5.80 -4.06 -20.99
N ASP A 43 -6.84 -4.10 -21.82
CA ASP A 43 -7.05 -5.19 -22.79
C ASP A 43 -6.03 -5.16 -23.94
N ASN A 44 -5.38 -4.02 -24.16
CA ASN A 44 -4.43 -3.81 -25.25
C ASN A 44 -3.02 -4.20 -24.80
N GLU A 45 -2.45 -5.22 -25.44
CA GLU A 45 -1.08 -5.71 -25.15
C GLU A 45 0.01 -4.63 -25.28
N GLY A 46 -0.18 -3.65 -26.17
CA GLY A 46 0.71 -2.49 -26.27
C GLY A 46 0.64 -1.57 -25.05
N VAL A 47 -0.55 -1.40 -24.47
CA VAL A 47 -0.79 -0.61 -23.26
C VAL A 47 -0.28 -1.34 -22.02
N LYS A 48 -0.52 -2.66 -21.91
CA LYS A 48 -0.02 -3.49 -20.79
C LYS A 48 1.48 -3.36 -20.59
N LYS A 49 2.26 -3.27 -21.67
CA LYS A 49 3.72 -3.08 -21.59
C LYS A 49 4.12 -1.79 -20.87
N PHE A 50 3.33 -0.72 -20.99
CA PHE A 50 3.58 0.51 -20.24
C PHE A 50 3.10 0.38 -18.79
N LEU A 51 1.92 -0.21 -18.56
CA LEU A 51 1.41 -0.46 -17.20
C LEU A 51 2.41 -1.26 -16.36
N VAL A 52 2.93 -2.37 -16.87
CA VAL A 52 3.92 -3.20 -16.16
C VAL A 52 5.18 -2.41 -15.81
N GLN A 53 5.62 -1.47 -16.66
CA GLN A 53 6.76 -0.61 -16.35
C GLN A 53 6.44 0.38 -15.22
N VAL A 54 5.25 0.98 -15.22
CA VAL A 54 4.79 1.89 -14.16
C VAL A 54 4.60 1.14 -12.83
N ASP A 55 3.93 -0.01 -12.85
CA ASP A 55 3.73 -0.85 -11.66
C ASP A 55 5.05 -1.27 -11.05
N ARG A 56 5.98 -1.75 -11.89
CA ARG A 56 7.33 -2.12 -11.45
C ARG A 56 8.07 -0.93 -10.85
N PHE A 57 8.01 0.24 -11.48
CA PHE A 57 8.64 1.45 -10.97
C PHE A 57 8.15 1.81 -9.57
N TYR A 58 6.83 1.84 -9.32
CA TYR A 58 6.29 2.10 -7.99
C TYR A 58 6.65 1.01 -6.98
N MET A 59 6.69 -0.25 -7.40
CA MET A 59 7.09 -1.35 -6.53
C MET A 59 8.57 -1.30 -6.16
N GLU A 60 9.45 -0.92 -7.08
CA GLU A 60 10.88 -0.72 -6.82
C GLU A 60 11.10 0.44 -5.84
N LEU A 61 10.41 1.56 -6.02
CA LEU A 61 10.45 2.69 -5.06
C LEU A 61 9.93 2.28 -3.67
N PHE A 62 8.85 1.50 -3.61
CA PHE A 62 8.33 1.01 -2.34
C PHE A 62 9.33 0.08 -1.65
N ALA A 63 9.95 -0.84 -2.39
CA ALA A 63 10.99 -1.71 -1.87
C ALA A 63 12.18 -0.90 -1.34
N GLU A 64 12.64 0.11 -2.08
CA GLU A 64 13.74 0.98 -1.65
C GLU A 64 13.42 1.69 -0.33
N VAL A 65 12.19 2.20 -0.15
CA VAL A 65 11.77 2.81 1.12
C VAL A 65 11.82 1.79 2.26
N LEU A 66 11.34 0.56 2.04
CA LEU A 66 11.37 -0.49 3.06
C LEU A 66 12.81 -0.90 3.41
N GLU A 67 13.69 -1.04 2.43
CA GLU A 67 15.11 -1.35 2.63
C GLU A 67 15.82 -0.24 3.42
N GLN A 68 15.52 1.03 3.11
CA GLN A 68 16.05 2.16 3.87
C GLN A 68 15.55 2.17 5.33
N MET A 69 14.28 1.81 5.57
CA MET A 69 13.75 1.67 6.93
C MET A 69 14.39 0.50 7.67
N ASP A 70 14.61 -0.63 7.00
CA ASP A 70 15.25 -1.81 7.59
C ASP A 70 16.74 -1.58 7.91
N ALA A 71 17.42 -0.73 7.13
CA ALA A 71 18.81 -0.36 7.40
C ALA A 71 19.01 0.54 8.64
N ILE A 72 17.93 1.08 9.22
CA ILE A 72 17.99 1.95 10.40
C ILE A 72 17.80 1.12 11.66
N SER A 73 18.86 0.91 12.43
CA SER A 73 18.75 0.26 13.74
C SER A 73 17.99 1.14 14.73
N GLU A 74 17.00 0.56 15.41
CA GLU A 74 16.20 1.21 16.45
C GLU A 74 15.99 0.21 17.59
N GLY A 75 16.59 0.47 18.76
CA GLY A 75 16.48 -0.43 19.91
C GLY A 75 16.95 -1.87 19.62
N ALA A 76 16.05 -2.84 19.76
CA ALA A 76 16.32 -4.26 19.57
C ALA A 76 16.06 -4.77 18.14
N GLY A 77 15.63 -3.90 17.22
CA GLY A 77 15.32 -4.23 15.83
C GLY A 77 15.64 -3.08 14.88
N THR A 78 14.88 -3.00 13.79
CA THR A 78 14.98 -1.94 12.80
C THR A 78 13.78 -0.99 12.86
N LEU A 79 13.88 0.19 12.26
CA LEU A 79 12.73 1.09 12.12
C LEU A 79 11.56 0.37 11.41
N LEU A 80 11.84 -0.52 10.45
CA LEU A 80 10.82 -1.33 9.79
C LEU A 80 10.16 -2.34 10.75
N ASP A 81 10.93 -2.98 11.63
CA ASP A 81 10.39 -3.92 12.63
C ASP A 81 9.38 -3.23 13.55
N HIS A 82 9.63 -1.97 13.92
CA HIS A 82 8.78 -1.19 14.80
C HIS A 82 7.63 -0.47 14.08
N SER A 83 7.65 -0.46 12.75
CA SER A 83 6.66 0.23 11.91
C SER A 83 5.61 -0.72 11.33
N MET A 84 4.55 -0.14 10.78
CA MET A 84 3.67 -0.77 9.80
C MET A 84 3.50 0.17 8.60
N VAL A 85 3.66 -0.36 7.40
CA VAL A 85 3.57 0.40 6.14
C VAL A 85 2.57 -0.29 5.23
N THR A 86 1.66 0.47 4.62
CA THR A 86 0.66 -0.09 3.69
C THR A 86 0.78 0.58 2.33
N LEU A 87 0.86 -0.23 1.28
CA LEU A 87 0.75 0.18 -0.12
C LEU A 87 -0.45 -0.54 -0.74
N GLY A 88 -1.22 0.16 -1.56
CA GLY A 88 -2.27 -0.49 -2.33
C GLY A 88 -3.18 0.47 -3.08
N SER A 89 -4.25 -0.08 -3.62
CA SER A 89 -5.26 0.63 -4.41
C SER A 89 -6.66 0.45 -3.83
N GLY A 90 -7.53 1.44 -4.07
CA GLY A 90 -8.96 1.32 -3.81
C GLY A 90 -9.73 0.55 -4.90
N LEU A 91 -9.06 0.20 -6.00
CA LEU A 91 -9.61 -0.56 -7.12
C LEU A 91 -8.81 -1.86 -7.32
N GLY A 92 -9.51 -2.95 -7.62
CA GLY A 92 -8.92 -4.22 -8.06
C GLY A 92 -8.61 -4.22 -9.55
N ASP A 93 -9.52 -3.65 -10.34
CA ASP A 93 -9.40 -3.51 -11.77
C ASP A 93 -9.57 -2.04 -12.19
N GLY A 94 -8.58 -1.51 -12.91
CA GLY A 94 -8.56 -0.11 -13.31
C GLY A 94 -9.40 0.23 -14.54
N LYS A 95 -9.84 -0.76 -15.31
CA LYS A 95 -10.69 -0.59 -16.50
C LYS A 95 -12.16 -0.69 -16.15
N ASP A 96 -12.53 -1.73 -15.41
CA ASP A 96 -13.92 -1.99 -15.02
C ASP A 96 -14.27 -1.35 -13.67
N HIS A 97 -13.29 -0.71 -13.02
CA HIS A 97 -13.44 0.02 -11.75
C HIS A 97 -13.98 -0.88 -10.63
N THR A 98 -13.51 -2.11 -10.60
CA THR A 98 -13.96 -3.05 -9.58
C THR A 98 -13.38 -2.67 -8.21
N MET A 99 -14.19 -2.82 -7.17
CA MET A 99 -13.79 -2.53 -5.77
C MET A 99 -13.56 -3.82 -4.96
N ASN A 100 -13.38 -4.95 -5.65
CA ASN A 100 -13.06 -6.25 -5.08
C ASN A 100 -11.60 -6.63 -5.39
N GLU A 101 -11.09 -7.70 -4.77
CA GLU A 101 -9.75 -8.24 -5.07
C GLU A 101 -8.61 -7.20 -5.02
N LEU A 102 -8.67 -6.31 -4.04
CA LEU A 102 -7.77 -5.16 -3.96
C LEU A 102 -6.31 -5.60 -3.74
N PRO A 103 -5.34 -5.07 -4.51
CA PRO A 103 -3.93 -5.34 -4.31
C PRO A 103 -3.42 -4.51 -3.12
N ILE A 104 -3.25 -5.16 -1.97
CA ILE A 104 -2.76 -4.51 -0.74
C ILE A 104 -1.53 -5.25 -0.22
N ILE A 105 -0.47 -4.48 0.09
CA ILE A 105 0.73 -4.94 0.75
C ILE A 105 0.83 -4.27 2.12
N VAL A 106 1.06 -5.08 3.16
CA VAL A 106 1.40 -4.60 4.51
C VAL A 106 2.81 -5.08 4.84
N ALA A 107 3.70 -4.13 5.10
CA ALA A 107 5.09 -4.35 5.48
C ALA A 107 5.36 -3.84 6.91
N GLY A 108 6.44 -4.34 7.52
CA GLY A 108 6.76 -4.07 8.92
C GLY A 108 5.99 -4.97 9.90
N SER A 109 6.60 -5.23 11.06
CA SER A 109 6.06 -6.18 12.04
C SER A 109 5.25 -5.51 13.15
N ALA A 110 5.27 -4.17 13.24
CA ALA A 110 4.69 -3.40 14.33
C ALA A 110 5.05 -3.97 15.71
N ASN A 111 6.35 -4.17 15.96
CA ASN A 111 6.87 -4.83 17.18
C ASN A 111 6.37 -6.28 17.33
N GLY A 112 6.39 -7.07 16.25
CA GLY A 112 5.95 -8.47 16.23
C GLY A 112 4.44 -8.68 16.32
N ARG A 113 3.62 -7.62 16.24
CA ARG A 113 2.15 -7.68 16.30
C ARG A 113 1.51 -8.05 14.96
N ILE A 114 2.22 -7.85 13.84
CA ILE A 114 1.79 -8.25 12.50
C ILE A 114 2.64 -9.44 12.04
N LYS A 115 1.98 -10.52 11.62
CA LYS A 115 2.67 -11.68 11.03
C LYS A 115 2.95 -11.46 9.55
N THR A 116 4.22 -11.28 9.21
CA THR A 116 4.76 -11.01 7.86
C THR A 116 5.08 -12.30 7.08
N GLY A 117 5.60 -12.16 5.85
CA GLY A 117 6.13 -13.29 5.06
C GLY A 117 5.08 -14.25 4.49
N ARG A 118 3.86 -13.77 4.23
CA ARG A 118 2.73 -14.58 3.75
C ARG A 118 1.73 -13.76 2.95
N VAL A 119 0.86 -14.48 2.24
CA VAL A 119 -0.35 -13.93 1.62
C VAL A 119 -1.55 -14.23 2.50
N LEU A 120 -2.38 -13.23 2.77
CA LEU A 120 -3.64 -13.39 3.48
C LEU A 120 -4.81 -13.37 2.47
N ASN A 121 -5.32 -14.55 2.14
CA ASN A 121 -6.52 -14.68 1.31
C ASN A 121 -7.75 -14.41 2.19
N CYS A 122 -8.31 -13.21 2.05
CA CYS A 122 -9.53 -12.84 2.75
C CYS A 122 -10.74 -13.52 2.12
N PRO A 123 -11.76 -13.93 2.91
CA PRO A 123 -13.04 -14.35 2.36
C PRO A 123 -13.63 -13.30 1.42
N GLU A 124 -14.40 -13.73 0.42
CA GLU A 124 -15.12 -12.80 -0.46
C GLU A 124 -15.95 -11.79 0.34
N ASN A 125 -16.01 -10.56 -0.18
CA ASN A 125 -16.72 -9.44 0.46
C ASN A 125 -16.18 -9.02 1.83
N THR A 126 -14.96 -9.44 2.21
CA THR A 126 -14.28 -8.87 3.38
C THR A 126 -14.07 -7.37 3.18
N PRO A 127 -14.64 -6.49 4.02
CA PRO A 127 -14.43 -5.05 3.85
C PRO A 127 -12.96 -4.68 4.06
N LEU A 128 -12.38 -3.89 3.14
CA LEU A 128 -11.06 -3.31 3.33
C LEU A 128 -10.96 -2.50 4.64
N ALA A 129 -12.08 -1.91 5.08
CA ALA A 129 -12.19 -1.23 6.37
C ALA A 129 -11.81 -2.11 7.58
N ASN A 130 -11.85 -3.44 7.47
CA ASN A 130 -11.36 -4.33 8.52
C ASN A 130 -9.83 -4.23 8.70
N LEU A 131 -9.08 -4.00 7.62
CA LEU A 131 -7.64 -3.72 7.68
C LEU A 131 -7.38 -2.41 8.43
N TRP A 132 -8.08 -1.34 8.02
CA TRP A 132 -7.96 -0.01 8.63
C TRP A 132 -8.32 -0.02 10.12
N LEU A 133 -9.39 -0.72 10.51
CA LEU A 133 -9.75 -0.88 11.90
C LEU A 133 -8.67 -1.62 12.70
N SER A 134 -8.03 -2.63 12.10
CA SER A 134 -6.95 -3.39 12.76
C SER A 134 -5.72 -2.51 13.01
N GLN A 135 -5.34 -1.72 12.02
CA GLN A 135 -4.23 -0.77 12.13
C GLN A 135 -4.55 0.35 13.14
N ALA A 136 -5.76 0.90 13.12
CA ALA A 136 -6.20 1.88 14.11
C ALA A 136 -6.14 1.33 15.54
N LYS A 137 -6.49 0.06 15.73
CA LYS A 137 -6.36 -0.61 17.03
C LYS A 137 -4.91 -0.84 17.43
N LEU A 138 -4.03 -1.21 16.50
CA LEU A 138 -2.59 -1.32 16.76
C LEU A 138 -1.99 0.01 17.20
N MET A 139 -2.46 1.13 16.64
CA MET A 139 -2.07 2.49 17.05
C MET A 139 -2.69 2.94 18.39
N GLY A 140 -3.42 2.07 19.10
CA GLY A 140 -3.95 2.37 20.43
C GLY A 140 -5.17 3.30 20.44
N THR A 141 -5.81 3.55 19.30
CA THR A 141 -6.93 4.52 19.20
C THR A 141 -8.20 4.11 19.96
N GLY A 142 -8.34 2.83 20.34
CA GLY A 142 -9.56 2.30 20.95
C GLY A 142 -10.78 2.25 20.03
N MET A 143 -10.59 2.49 18.73
CA MET A 143 -11.67 2.53 17.74
C MET A 143 -12.44 1.20 17.69
N LYS A 144 -13.77 1.28 17.75
CA LYS A 144 -14.64 0.10 17.73
C LYS A 144 -15.08 -0.29 16.32
N GLN A 145 -15.20 0.69 15.43
CA GLN A 145 -15.65 0.52 14.05
C GLN A 145 -15.04 1.63 13.19
N PHE A 146 -14.72 1.32 11.93
CA PHE A 146 -14.29 2.26 10.91
C PHE A 146 -15.09 2.02 9.63
N ALA A 147 -15.74 3.06 9.07
CA ALA A 147 -16.57 2.94 7.87
C ALA A 147 -17.50 1.71 7.90
N ASN A 148 -17.44 0.83 6.89
CA ASN A 148 -18.21 -0.41 6.81
C ASN A 148 -17.50 -1.64 7.41
N SER A 149 -16.51 -1.45 8.31
CA SER A 149 -15.83 -2.57 8.95
C SER A 149 -16.83 -3.42 9.74
N THR A 150 -16.70 -4.74 9.62
CA THR A 150 -17.45 -5.74 10.40
C THR A 150 -16.67 -6.26 11.60
N GLY A 151 -15.37 -5.93 11.68
CA GLY A 151 -14.47 -6.29 12.77
C GLY A 151 -13.00 -6.10 12.38
N PRO A 152 -12.05 -6.40 13.26
CA PRO A 152 -10.64 -6.51 12.87
C PRO A 152 -10.46 -7.55 11.76
N LEU A 153 -9.45 -7.35 10.91
CA LEU A 153 -9.10 -8.27 9.84
C LEU A 153 -8.52 -9.56 10.45
N ASN A 154 -9.28 -10.63 10.28
CA ASN A 154 -8.89 -11.93 10.81
C ASN A 154 -7.57 -12.40 10.21
N GLY A 155 -6.71 -12.89 11.08
CA GLY A 155 -5.43 -13.43 10.70
C GLY A 155 -4.37 -12.38 10.38
N LEU A 156 -4.60 -11.06 10.43
CA LEU A 156 -3.54 -10.05 10.26
C LEU A 156 -2.56 -10.06 11.44
N LEU A 157 -3.12 -10.01 12.65
CA LEU A 157 -2.38 -9.87 13.90
C LEU A 157 -1.92 -11.23 14.46
N VAL A 158 -0.87 -11.20 15.29
CA VAL A 158 -0.42 -12.31 16.15
C VAL A 158 -1.17 -12.29 17.48
#